data_AF-A0A4V2AYK2-F1
#
_entry.id   AF-A0A4V2AYK2-F1
#
_cell.length_a   1.000
_cell.length_b   1.000
_cell.length_c   1.000
_cell.angle_alpha   90.00
_cell.angle_beta   90.00
_cell.angle_gamma   90.00
#
_symmetry.space_group_name_H-M   'P 1'
#
loop_
_entity.id
_entity.type
_entity.pdbx_description
1 polymer ?
#
loop_
_entity_poly.entity_id
_entity_poly.type
_entity_poly.pdbx_seq_one_letter_code
_entity_poly.pdbx_strand_id
1 'polypeptide(L)' 'IVQHCLGRIGISFGIGTNFTNDVGLKPMNIVMKMTEALPEGEDWTPVVKLSDEPMKHTGDAESIRLAKAILQIWE' A
#
# COMPACT_ATOMS: atom_id res chain seq x y z
N ILE A 1 -9.11 -1.91 -18.52
CA ILE A 1 -8.08 -2.91 -18.14
C ILE A 1 -8.18 -4.16 -19.02
N VAL A 2 -9.31 -4.88 -19.04
CA VAL A 2 -9.48 -6.11 -19.87
C VAL A 2 -9.01 -5.94 -21.32
N GLN A 3 -9.56 -4.98 -22.06
CA GLN A 3 -9.20 -4.75 -23.47
C GLN A 3 -7.73 -4.38 -23.65
N HIS A 4 -7.15 -3.66 -22.69
CA HIS A 4 -5.74 -3.24 -22.76
C HIS A 4 -4.77 -4.41 -22.56
N CYS A 5 -5.14 -5.41 -21.76
CA CYS A 5 -4.29 -6.55 -21.42
C CYS A 5 -4.53 -7.80 -22.27
N LEU A 6 -5.60 -7.83 -23.08
CA LEU A 6 -5.98 -8.96 -23.91
C LEU A 6 -4.83 -9.39 -24.84
N GLY A 7 -4.47 -10.68 -24.79
CA GLY A 7 -3.40 -11.24 -25.62
C GLY A 7 -1.97 -10.82 -25.22
N ARG A 8 -1.80 -10.07 -24.13
CA ARG A 8 -0.48 -9.57 -23.68
C ARG A 8 -0.02 -10.24 -22.39
N ILE A 9 -0.93 -10.41 -21.42
CA ILE A 9 -0.64 -11.01 -20.12
C ILE A 9 -1.92 -11.57 -19.49
N GLY A 10 -1.79 -12.61 -18.65
CA GLY A 10 -2.90 -13.11 -17.83
C GLY A 10 -3.34 -12.07 -16.80
N ILE A 11 -4.64 -11.97 -16.56
CA ILE A 11 -5.21 -10.98 -15.63
C ILE A 11 -6.27 -11.59 -14.72
N SER A 12 -6.39 -11.03 -13.53
CA SER A 12 -7.43 -11.30 -12.54
C SER A 12 -7.82 -10.01 -11.84
N PHE A 13 -9.06 -9.92 -11.35
CA PHE A 13 -9.57 -8.74 -10.65
C PHE A 13 -10.01 -9.09 -9.23
N GLY A 14 -9.56 -8.33 -8.24
CA GLY A 14 -10.07 -8.36 -6.88
C GLY A 14 -11.01 -7.19 -6.64
N ILE A 15 -12.31 -7.46 -6.46
CA ILE A 15 -13.32 -6.43 -6.14
C ILE A 15 -13.64 -6.55 -4.65
N GLY A 16 -13.27 -5.53 -3.88
CA GLY A 16 -13.43 -5.49 -2.42
C GLY A 16 -14.77 -4.87 -2.01
N THR A 17 -14.70 -3.71 -1.36
CA THR A 17 -15.84 -3.00 -0.75
C THR A 17 -17.03 -2.80 -1.68
N ASN A 18 -16.81 -2.53 -2.97
CA ASN A 18 -17.90 -2.39 -3.94
C ASN A 18 -18.65 -3.71 -4.21
N PHE A 19 -18.05 -4.86 -3.94
CA PHE A 19 -18.74 -6.15 -4.01
C PHE A 19 -19.36 -6.53 -2.66
N THR A 20 -18.61 -6.38 -1.57
CA THR A 20 -19.01 -6.89 -0.25
C THR A 20 -19.87 -5.94 0.58
N ASN A 21 -19.96 -4.66 0.20
CA ASN A 21 -20.69 -3.63 0.94
C ASN A 21 -21.41 -2.65 -0.03
N ASP A 22 -22.09 -3.19 -1.04
CA ASP A 22 -22.95 -2.42 -1.95
C ASP A 22 -24.44 -2.59 -1.59
N VAL A 23 -24.78 -2.14 -0.38
CA VAL A 23 -26.13 -2.25 0.19
C VAL A 23 -26.76 -0.88 0.46
N GLY A 24 -26.28 0.16 -0.23
CA GLY A 24 -26.76 1.54 -0.10
C GLY A 24 -26.22 2.31 1.10
N LEU A 25 -25.31 1.71 1.88
CA LEU A 25 -24.64 2.37 3.00
C LEU A 25 -23.28 2.93 2.56
N LYS A 26 -22.83 4.03 3.18
CA LYS A 26 -21.50 4.58 2.93
C LYS A 26 -20.43 3.66 3.54
N PRO A 27 -19.47 3.15 2.75
CA PRO A 27 -18.40 2.33 3.31
C PRO A 27 -17.45 3.13 4.20
N MET A 28 -16.90 2.47 5.22
CA MET A 28 -15.89 3.06 6.10
C MET A 28 -14.50 3.06 5.43
N ASN A 29 -13.77 4.17 5.57
CA ASN A 29 -12.38 4.28 5.14
C ASN A 29 -11.43 3.98 6.31
N ILE A 30 -11.27 2.70 6.64
CA ILE A 30 -10.47 2.23 7.77
C ILE A 30 -9.36 1.29 7.30
N VAL A 31 -8.23 1.31 8.02
CA VAL A 31 -7.08 0.45 7.76
C VAL A 31 -6.47 -0.04 9.07
N MET A 32 -5.87 -1.23 9.04
CA MET A 32 -4.93 -1.70 10.05
C MET A 32 -3.61 -1.98 9.33
N LYS A 33 -2.52 -1.42 9.85
CA LYS A 33 -1.19 -1.51 9.23
C LYS A 33 -0.16 -1.88 10.29
N MET A 34 0.89 -2.57 9.86
CA MET A 34 2.08 -2.77 10.67
C MET A 34 2.78 -1.43 10.88
N THR A 35 3.15 -1.13 12.12
CA THR A 35 3.91 0.08 12.49
C THR A 35 5.36 -0.24 12.78
N GLU A 36 5.63 -1.42 13.32
CA GLU A 36 6.96 -1.90 13.70
C GLU A 36 7.06 -3.41 13.46
N ALA A 37 8.28 -3.90 13.25
CA ALA A 37 8.62 -5.30 13.19
C ALA A 37 9.73 -5.61 14.21
N LEU A 38 9.73 -6.83 14.76
CA LEU A 38 10.76 -7.31 15.69
C LEU A 38 11.49 -8.51 15.05
N PRO A 39 12.60 -8.28 14.34
CA PRO A 39 13.45 -9.35 13.86
C PRO A 39 14.10 -10.11 15.04
N GLU A 40 14.42 -11.38 14.83
CA GLU A 40 15.04 -12.20 15.87
C GLU A 40 16.43 -11.67 16.26
N GLY A 41 16.62 -11.41 17.56
CA GLY A 41 17.89 -10.89 18.09
C GLY A 41 18.10 -9.38 17.92
N GLU A 42 17.11 -8.65 17.41
CA GLU A 42 17.17 -7.21 17.13
C GLU A 42 16.13 -6.43 17.97
N ASP A 43 16.21 -5.10 17.88
CA ASP A 43 15.23 -4.19 18.47
C ASP A 43 13.99 -4.01 17.57
N TRP A 44 12.90 -3.50 18.16
CA TRP A 44 11.73 -3.05 17.40
C TRP A 44 12.14 -2.02 16.36
N THR A 45 11.85 -2.33 15.10
CA THR A 45 12.23 -1.53 13.95
C THR A 45 10.98 -0.97 13.29
N PRO A 46 10.85 0.37 13.15
CA PRO A 46 9.75 0.99 12.43
C PRO A 46 9.67 0.53 10.98
N VAL A 47 8.45 0.41 10.44
CA VAL A 47 8.24 0.06 9.04
C VAL A 47 7.56 1.16 8.24
N VAL A 48 7.86 1.20 6.95
CA VAL A 48 7.28 2.14 6.00
C VAL A 48 6.54 1.42 4.88
N LYS A 49 5.50 2.07 4.36
CA LYS A 49 4.85 1.71 3.10
C LYS A 49 4.89 2.92 2.18
N LEU A 50 5.60 2.78 1.06
CA LEU A 50 5.53 3.72 -0.06
C LEU A 50 4.41 3.29 -1.02
N SER A 51 3.91 4.24 -1.81
CA SER A 51 2.79 4.05 -2.74
C SER A 51 3.02 4.98 -3.91
N ASP A 52 2.60 4.60 -5.12
CA ASP A 52 2.62 5.49 -6.30
C ASP A 52 1.62 6.67 -6.18
N GLU A 53 0.92 6.75 -5.05
CA GLU A 53 -0.01 7.81 -4.68
C GLU A 53 0.68 8.63 -3.57
N PRO A 54 1.18 9.85 -3.85
CA PRO A 54 2.08 10.56 -2.93
C PRO A 54 1.52 10.76 -1.52
N MET A 55 0.20 10.97 -1.41
CA MET A 55 -0.48 11.20 -0.14
C MET A 55 -0.83 9.90 0.62
N LYS A 56 -0.41 8.73 0.15
CA LYS A 56 -0.72 7.42 0.77
C LYS A 56 0.49 6.70 1.36
N HIS A 57 1.61 7.39 1.51
CA HIS A 57 2.73 6.88 2.30
C HIS A 57 2.34 6.74 3.78
N THR A 58 2.87 5.72 4.46
CA THR A 58 2.73 5.58 5.91
C THR A 58 4.03 5.15 6.56
N GLY A 59 4.29 5.66 7.76
CA GLY A 59 5.56 5.53 8.49
C GLY A 59 5.99 6.92 9.00
N ASP A 60 7.09 6.98 9.75
CA ASP A 60 7.68 8.26 10.15
C ASP A 60 8.33 8.97 8.95
N ALA A 61 8.43 10.30 9.04
CA ALA A 61 8.88 11.13 7.91
C ALA A 61 10.33 10.85 7.51
N GLU A 62 11.21 10.55 8.47
CA GLU A 62 12.62 10.30 8.19
C GLU A 62 12.82 8.95 7.50
N SER A 63 12.14 7.89 7.95
CA SER A 63 12.17 6.58 7.29
C SER A 63 11.58 6.64 5.89
N ILE A 64 10.52 7.42 5.67
CA ILE A 64 9.96 7.64 4.32
C ILE A 64 11.01 8.35 3.45
N ARG A 65 11.63 9.43 3.94
CA ARG A 65 12.67 10.18 3.21
C ARG A 65 13.87 9.30 2.87
N LEU A 66 14.34 8.51 3.83
CA LEU A 66 15.45 7.57 3.67
C LEU A 66 15.11 6.49 2.64
N ALA A 67 13.93 5.87 2.74
CA ALA A 67 13.49 4.85 1.80
C ALA A 67 13.40 5.40 0.37
N LYS A 68 12.85 6.61 0.18
CA LYS A 68 12.83 7.28 -1.13
C LYS A 68 14.22 7.56 -1.67
N ALA A 69 15.15 8.03 -0.83
CA ALA A 69 16.53 8.29 -1.25
C ALA A 69 17.26 7.00 -1.66
N ILE A 70 17.14 5.93 -0.88
CA ILE A 70 17.74 4.62 -1.17
C ILE A 70 17.19 4.05 -2.49
N LEU A 71 15.87 4.16 -2.70
CA LEU A 71 15.19 3.65 -3.89
C LEU A 71 15.23 4.61 -5.08
N GLN A 72 15.89 5.77 -4.95
CA GLN A 72 16.01 6.79 -5.99
C GLN A 72 14.66 7.32 -6.52
N ILE A 73 13.74 7.59 -5.60
CA ILE A 73 12.42 8.17 -5.87
C ILE A 73 12.48 9.67 -5.58
N TRP A 74 12.53 10.49 -6.62
CA TRP A 74 12.88 11.93 -6.57
C TRP A 74 11.69 12.91 -6.63
N GLU A 75 10.48 12.38 -6.62
CA GLU A 75 9.22 13.11 -6.70
C GLU A 75 8.81 13.81 -5.39
#